data_AF-A0A8B7DVL9-F1
#
_entry.id   AF-A0A8B7DVL9-F1
#
_cell.length_a   1.000
_cell.length_b   1.000
_cell.length_c   1.000
_cell.angle_alpha   90.00
_cell.angle_beta   90.00
_cell.angle_gamma   90.00
#
_symmetry.space_group_name_H-M   'P 1'
#
loop_
_entity.id
_entity.type
_entity.pdbx_description
1 polymer ?
#
loop_
_entity_poly.entity_id
_entity_poly.type
_entity_poly.pdbx_seq_one_letter_code
_entity_poly.pdbx_strand_id
1 'polypeptide(L)'
;SKVGPLTLIANPAQPIVYLYKFTNGEERVHVKASSSSEICATISIQDSDCPDISQIKKGYSGTYATMTKKAGITVEKSKMRNSKFYIVLLVDDTDEACRCMNCKINPFPWVTVVNNKDSPATVPPATDRSKQIQLDLIVFPKDNEYRCPIFIVLASYCSFYVFTLIIIGICWCKNGRKEKFREFFLPEKDR
;
A
#
# COMPACT_ATOMS: atom_id res chain seq x y z
N SER A 1 18.54 -1.08 5.24
CA SER A 1 19.02 -2.33 4.62
C SER A 1 18.01 -2.74 3.57
N LYS A 2 18.36 -2.84 2.28
CA LYS A 2 17.42 -3.36 1.27
C LYS A 2 17.36 -4.87 1.44
N VAL A 3 16.26 -5.38 2.00
CA VAL A 3 15.98 -6.82 1.99
C VAL A 3 15.62 -7.15 0.54
N GLY A 4 16.50 -7.89 -0.15
CA GLY A 4 16.24 -8.33 -1.52
C GLY A 4 15.02 -9.26 -1.59
N PRO A 5 14.51 -9.57 -2.80
CA PRO A 5 13.34 -10.42 -2.97
C PRO A 5 13.61 -11.82 -2.40
N LEU A 6 12.81 -12.20 -1.40
CA LEU A 6 12.90 -13.51 -0.75
C LEU A 6 11.94 -14.47 -1.45
N THR A 7 12.45 -15.61 -1.90
CA THR A 7 11.63 -16.65 -2.53
C THR A 7 11.25 -17.70 -1.50
N LEU A 8 9.94 -17.90 -1.30
CA LEU A 8 9.36 -18.81 -0.32
C LEU A 8 8.45 -19.80 -1.02
N ILE A 9 8.37 -21.03 -0.52
CA ILE A 9 7.44 -22.05 -1.01
C ILE A 9 6.51 -22.41 0.14
N ALA A 10 5.21 -22.26 -0.07
CA ALA A 10 4.19 -22.55 0.93
C ALA A 10 3.17 -23.58 0.41
N ASN A 11 2.51 -24.29 1.33
CA ASN A 11 1.48 -25.31 1.08
C ASN A 11 0.34 -25.14 2.13
N PRO A 12 -0.92 -25.55 1.84
CA PRO A 12 -2.00 -25.52 2.82
C PRO A 12 -1.71 -26.17 4.19
N ALA A 13 -0.91 -27.24 4.21
CA ALA A 13 -0.53 -27.95 5.42
C ALA A 13 0.57 -27.22 6.22
N GLN A 14 1.46 -26.50 5.53
CA GLN A 14 2.65 -25.88 6.10
C GLN A 14 2.72 -24.40 5.67
N PRO A 15 2.09 -23.50 6.45
CA PRO A 15 2.23 -22.07 6.22
C PRO A 15 3.64 -21.60 6.56
N ILE A 16 4.08 -20.56 5.85
CA ILE A 16 5.37 -19.92 6.10
C ILE A 16 5.16 -18.70 6.97
N VAL A 17 6.02 -18.57 7.98
CA VAL A 17 6.03 -17.42 8.89
C VAL A 17 7.36 -16.69 8.73
N TYR A 18 7.30 -15.40 8.47
CA TYR A 18 8.46 -14.53 8.37
C TYR A 18 8.37 -13.40 9.39
N LEU A 19 9.41 -13.21 10.20
CA LEU A 19 9.48 -12.13 11.18
C LEU A 19 10.20 -10.92 10.59
N TYR A 20 9.52 -9.77 10.57
CA TYR A 20 10.14 -8.50 10.25
C TYR A 20 10.30 -7.64 11.51
N LYS A 21 11.45 -7.00 11.65
CA LYS A 21 11.74 -6.03 12.72
C LYS A 21 12.14 -4.71 12.09
N PHE A 22 11.46 -3.62 12.47
CA PHE A 22 11.81 -2.29 12.01
C PHE A 22 13.16 -1.86 12.57
N THR A 23 14.05 -1.37 11.72
CA THR A 23 15.34 -0.80 12.12
C THR A 23 15.23 0.72 12.37
N ASN A 24 16.33 1.33 12.83
CA ASN A 24 16.37 2.76 13.13
C ASN A 24 16.30 3.58 11.83
N GLY A 25 15.25 4.39 11.68
CA GLY A 25 15.01 5.23 10.49
C GLY A 25 13.83 4.79 9.63
N GLU A 26 13.29 3.60 9.88
CA GLU A 26 12.17 3.04 9.13
C GLU A 26 10.85 3.34 9.86
N GLU A 27 9.85 3.86 9.15
CA GLU A 27 8.54 4.20 9.72
C GLU A 27 7.40 3.40 9.09
N ARG A 28 7.54 3.06 7.81
CA ARG A 28 6.52 2.31 7.07
C ARG A 28 7.20 1.27 6.19
N VAL A 29 6.57 0.11 6.04
CA VAL A 29 7.06 -0.97 5.19
C VAL A 29 5.91 -1.47 4.36
N HIS A 30 6.12 -1.56 3.06
CA HIS A 30 5.18 -2.13 2.13
C HIS A 30 5.63 -3.52 1.72
N VAL A 31 4.86 -4.49 2.19
CA VAL A 31 5.04 -5.91 1.98
C VAL A 31 4.39 -6.26 0.64
N LYS A 32 5.20 -6.59 -0.36
CA LYS A 32 4.74 -7.05 -1.67
C LYS A 32 4.95 -8.55 -1.78
N ALA A 33 3.93 -9.26 -2.22
CA ALA A 33 4.02 -10.66 -2.57
C ALA A 33 3.67 -10.84 -4.05
N SER A 34 4.48 -11.61 -4.77
CA SER A 34 4.25 -11.95 -6.18
C SER A 34 4.51 -13.43 -6.46
N SER A 35 3.71 -14.02 -7.34
CA SER A 35 3.77 -15.42 -7.74
C SER A 35 3.45 -15.54 -9.23
N SER A 36 4.07 -16.52 -9.89
CA SER A 36 3.71 -16.94 -11.25
C SER A 36 2.49 -17.87 -11.28
N SER A 37 2.25 -18.63 -10.21
CA SER A 37 1.12 -19.53 -10.05
C SER A 37 -0.18 -18.76 -9.73
N GLU A 38 -1.31 -19.28 -10.22
CA GLU A 38 -2.67 -18.73 -10.00
C GLU A 38 -3.37 -19.32 -8.77
N ILE A 39 -2.75 -20.27 -8.08
CA ILE A 39 -3.28 -20.87 -6.84
C ILE A 39 -3.55 -19.77 -5.81
N CYS A 40 -4.70 -19.80 -5.15
CA CYS A 40 -5.02 -18.81 -4.13
C CYS A 40 -4.14 -18.93 -2.89
N ALA A 41 -3.72 -17.79 -2.37
CA ALA A 41 -2.99 -17.72 -1.11
C ALA A 41 -3.38 -16.45 -0.36
N THR A 42 -3.30 -16.54 0.95
CA THR A 42 -3.55 -15.44 1.87
C THR A 42 -2.25 -14.98 2.53
N ILE A 43 -2.01 -13.67 2.51
CA ILE A 43 -0.96 -13.00 3.27
C ILE A 43 -1.59 -12.26 4.44
N SER A 44 -1.08 -12.49 5.65
CA SER A 44 -1.59 -11.87 6.88
C SER A 44 -0.45 -11.25 7.67
N ILE A 45 -0.71 -10.08 8.27
CA ILE A 45 0.21 -9.38 9.16
C ILE A 45 -0.31 -9.44 10.59
N GLN A 46 0.56 -9.89 11.49
CA GLN A 46 0.23 -10.07 12.90
C GLN A 46 1.23 -9.32 13.80
N ASP A 47 0.69 -8.58 14.77
CA ASP A 47 1.44 -7.79 15.77
C ASP A 47 1.62 -8.53 17.12
N SER A 48 1.18 -9.78 17.21
CA SER A 48 1.31 -10.60 18.42
C SER A 48 2.74 -11.13 18.61
N ASP A 49 3.10 -11.48 19.85
CA ASP A 49 4.42 -12.05 20.16
C ASP A 49 4.64 -13.45 19.58
N CYS A 50 3.57 -14.20 19.31
CA CYS A 50 3.60 -15.44 18.55
C CYS A 50 2.49 -15.43 17.49
N PRO A 51 2.76 -15.89 16.27
CA PRO A 51 1.77 -15.92 15.21
C PRO A 51 0.76 -17.04 15.44
N ASP A 52 -0.53 -16.69 15.46
CA ASP A 52 -1.62 -17.65 15.57
C ASP A 52 -2.14 -18.01 14.19
N ILE A 53 -1.62 -19.11 13.65
CA ILE A 53 -2.04 -19.66 12.35
C ILE A 53 -3.52 -20.08 12.38
N SER A 54 -4.03 -20.47 13.55
CA SER A 54 -5.40 -20.98 13.67
C SER A 54 -6.45 -19.89 13.42
N GLN A 55 -6.15 -18.62 13.73
CA GLN A 55 -7.02 -17.49 13.43
C GLN A 55 -7.20 -17.26 11.93
N ILE A 56 -6.17 -17.52 11.14
CA ILE A 56 -6.25 -17.38 9.67
C ILE A 56 -7.19 -18.46 9.11
N LYS A 57 -7.04 -19.71 9.58
CA LYS A 57 -7.87 -20.85 9.14
C LYS A 57 -9.35 -20.76 9.56
N LYS A 58 -9.68 -20.00 10.61
CA LYS A 58 -11.03 -19.93 11.22
C LYS A 58 -11.90 -18.75 10.73
N GLY A 59 -11.46 -17.98 9.74
CA GLY A 59 -12.21 -16.81 9.25
C GLY A 59 -11.60 -15.47 9.64
N TYR A 60 -10.30 -15.33 9.38
CA TYR A 60 -9.51 -14.10 9.29
C TYR A 60 -9.89 -12.95 10.25
N SER A 61 -9.19 -12.86 11.38
CA SER A 61 -9.18 -11.64 12.20
C SER A 61 -7.84 -10.91 12.02
N GLY A 62 -7.85 -9.66 11.56
CA GLY A 62 -6.66 -8.81 11.42
C GLY A 62 -6.47 -8.19 10.04
N THR A 63 -5.24 -7.72 9.75
CA THR A 63 -4.87 -7.17 8.44
C THR A 63 -4.37 -8.30 7.53
N TYR A 64 -5.15 -8.65 6.52
CA TYR A 64 -4.81 -9.69 5.57
C TYR A 64 -5.22 -9.28 4.15
N ALA A 65 -4.65 -9.96 3.16
CA ALA A 65 -5.01 -9.84 1.76
C ALA A 65 -4.92 -11.21 1.09
N THR A 66 -5.84 -11.50 0.19
CA THR A 66 -5.82 -12.69 -0.65
C THR A 66 -5.11 -12.38 -1.98
N MET A 67 -4.47 -13.37 -2.59
CA MET A 67 -3.77 -13.23 -3.86
C MET A 67 -3.80 -14.47 -4.72
N THR A 68 -4.07 -14.27 -6.01
CA THR A 68 -3.70 -15.21 -7.08
C THR A 68 -2.27 -14.95 -7.53
N LYS A 69 -1.97 -13.80 -8.13
CA LYS A 69 -0.61 -13.47 -8.63
C LYS A 69 0.14 -12.45 -7.78
N LYS A 70 -0.56 -11.45 -7.22
CA LYS A 70 0.08 -10.35 -6.49
C LYS A 70 -0.78 -9.91 -5.30
N ALA A 71 -0.14 -9.53 -4.20
CA ALA A 71 -0.75 -8.81 -3.09
C ALA A 71 0.23 -7.77 -2.53
N GLY A 72 -0.31 -6.77 -1.84
CA GLY A 72 0.47 -5.75 -1.17
C GLY A 72 -0.22 -5.28 0.09
N ILE A 73 0.52 -5.16 1.20
CA ILE A 73 0.02 -4.58 2.44
C ILE A 73 1.05 -3.59 2.98
N THR A 74 0.60 -2.38 3.32
CA THR A 74 1.45 -1.37 3.97
C THR A 74 1.28 -1.45 5.48
N VAL A 75 2.38 -1.61 6.19
CA VAL A 75 2.47 -1.66 7.64
C VAL A 75 3.15 -0.40 8.15
N GLU A 76 2.55 0.23 9.15
CA GLU A 76 3.11 1.41 9.81
C GLU A 76 3.68 0.99 11.16
N LYS A 77 4.91 1.42 11.46
CA LYS A 77 5.60 1.12 12.71
C LYS A 77 4.82 1.57 13.93
N SER A 78 4.12 2.71 13.83
CA SER A 78 3.28 3.27 14.90
C SER A 78 2.09 2.39 15.28
N LYS A 79 1.63 1.52 14.39
CA LYS A 79 0.52 0.58 14.64
C LYS A 79 0.99 -0.75 15.24
N MET A 80 2.30 -0.96 15.39
CA MET A 80 2.89 -2.20 15.89
C MET A 80 3.45 -1.99 17.30
N ARG A 81 3.02 -2.81 18.27
CA ARG A 81 3.38 -2.66 19.69
C ARG A 81 4.89 -2.73 19.94
N ASN A 82 5.56 -3.65 19.26
CA ASN A 82 6.97 -3.98 19.52
C ASN A 82 7.90 -3.60 18.35
N SER A 83 7.47 -2.71 17.44
CA SER A 83 8.23 -2.38 16.22
C SER A 83 8.70 -3.64 15.46
N LYS A 84 7.89 -4.69 15.48
CA LYS A 84 8.09 -5.97 14.81
C LYS A 84 6.72 -6.51 14.42
N PHE A 85 6.66 -7.33 13.38
CA PHE A 85 5.44 -8.03 12.98
C PHE A 85 5.78 -9.32 12.27
N TYR A 86 4.83 -10.26 12.32
CA TYR A 86 4.91 -11.52 11.59
C TYR A 86 4.11 -11.41 10.29
N ILE A 87 4.75 -11.82 9.20
CA ILE A 87 4.11 -12.05 7.90
C ILE A 87 3.83 -13.54 7.82
N VAL A 88 2.56 -13.91 7.76
CA VAL A 88 2.13 -15.29 7.60
C VAL A 88 1.62 -15.48 6.17
N LEU A 89 2.22 -16.44 5.47
CA LEU A 89 1.84 -16.84 4.12
C LEU A 89 1.18 -18.21 4.21
N LEU A 90 -0.11 -18.26 3.86
CA LEU A 90 -0.89 -19.48 3.83
C LEU A 90 -1.40 -19.70 2.41
N VAL A 91 -1.19 -20.89 1.86
CA VAL A 91 -1.87 -21.29 0.62
C VAL A 91 -3.23 -21.83 0.99
N ASP A 92 -4.28 -21.34 0.32
CA ASP A 92 -5.63 -21.77 0.59
C ASP A 92 -5.89 -23.15 -0.03
N ASP A 93 -6.74 -23.95 0.61
CA ASP A 93 -7.15 -25.26 0.11
C ASP A 93 -8.01 -25.15 -1.16
N THR A 94 -8.73 -24.03 -1.29
CA THR A 94 -9.61 -23.69 -2.42
C THR A 94 -9.33 -22.28 -2.94
N ASP A 95 -9.69 -22.03 -4.20
CA ASP A 95 -9.50 -20.71 -4.81
C ASP A 95 -10.65 -19.72 -4.53
N GLU A 96 -11.59 -20.09 -3.66
CA GLU A 96 -12.79 -19.31 -3.36
C GLU A 96 -12.47 -17.94 -2.75
N ALA A 97 -11.49 -17.89 -1.84
CA ALA A 97 -11.03 -16.66 -1.18
C ALA A 97 -10.48 -15.62 -2.19
N CYS A 98 -9.95 -16.08 -3.32
CA CYS A 98 -9.44 -15.22 -4.39
C CYS A 98 -10.48 -14.93 -5.48
N ARG A 99 -11.48 -15.82 -5.66
CA ARG A 99 -12.56 -15.66 -6.65
C ARG A 99 -13.63 -14.66 -6.19
N CYS A 100 -13.61 -14.26 -4.92
CA CYS A 100 -14.56 -13.32 -4.34
C CYS A 100 -14.36 -11.88 -4.86
N MET A 101 -14.83 -11.58 -6.08
CA MET A 101 -14.91 -10.19 -6.60
C MET A 101 -15.89 -9.31 -5.81
N ASN A 102 -16.83 -9.92 -5.08
CA ASN A 102 -17.92 -9.25 -4.35
C ASN A 102 -17.83 -9.43 -2.83
N CYS A 103 -16.68 -9.87 -2.29
CA CYS A 103 -16.48 -9.80 -0.85
C CYS A 103 -16.44 -8.32 -0.50
N LYS A 104 -17.53 -7.82 0.11
CA LYS A 104 -17.55 -6.51 0.73
C LYS A 104 -16.29 -6.43 1.58
N ILE A 105 -15.38 -5.52 1.24
CA ILE A 105 -14.36 -5.06 2.17
C ILE A 105 -15.19 -4.47 3.31
N ASN A 106 -15.46 -5.26 4.35
CA ASN A 106 -16.26 -4.82 5.46
C ASN A 106 -15.26 -4.17 6.42
N PRO A 107 -15.27 -2.82 6.57
CA PRO A 107 -14.36 -2.14 7.49
C PRO A 107 -14.65 -2.46 8.97
N PHE A 108 -15.60 -3.37 9.25
CA PHE A 108 -15.98 -3.82 10.59
C PHE A 108 -16.05 -5.36 10.66
N PRO A 109 -15.29 -6.01 11.56
CA PRO A 109 -15.07 -7.46 11.60
C PRO A 109 -16.23 -8.29 12.20
N TRP A 110 -17.37 -7.69 12.54
CA TRP A 110 -18.44 -8.38 13.28
C TRP A 110 -19.70 -8.72 12.44
N VAL A 111 -19.68 -8.53 11.12
CA VAL A 111 -20.84 -8.85 10.26
C VAL A 111 -20.46 -9.91 9.22
N THR A 112 -20.82 -11.16 9.50
CA THR A 112 -20.76 -12.27 8.55
C THR A 112 -22.02 -12.28 7.68
N VAL A 113 -21.90 -11.89 6.41
CA VAL A 113 -22.95 -12.15 5.41
C VAL A 113 -22.57 -13.43 4.67
N VAL A 114 -23.06 -14.56 5.14
CA VAL A 114 -22.97 -15.84 4.43
C VAL A 114 -24.08 -15.86 3.38
N ASN A 115 -23.73 -15.67 2.11
CA ASN A 115 -24.63 -15.96 1.00
C ASN A 115 -24.10 -17.20 0.27
N ASN A 116 -24.60 -18.36 0.68
CA ASN A 116 -24.51 -19.61 -0.08
C ASN A 116 -25.29 -19.47 -1.40
N LYS A 117 -24.63 -19.66 -2.55
CA LYS A 117 -25.23 -20.18 -3.79
C LYS A 117 -24.19 -20.92 -4.64
N ASP A 118 -24.34 -22.24 -4.67
CA ASP A 118 -24.13 -23.21 -5.76
C ASP A 118 -22.86 -23.15 -6.64
N SER A 119 -21.96 -24.10 -6.43
CA SER A 119 -21.49 -25.07 -7.44
C SER A 119 -20.58 -26.10 -6.77
N PRO A 120 -20.67 -27.41 -7.08
CA PRO A 120 -19.65 -28.37 -6.66
C PRO A 120 -18.42 -28.11 -7.51
N ALA A 121 -17.54 -27.20 -7.06
CA ALA A 121 -16.21 -27.12 -7.62
C ALA A 121 -15.55 -28.47 -7.33
N THR A 122 -15.27 -29.24 -8.37
CA THR A 122 -14.44 -30.44 -8.30
C THR A 122 -13.17 -30.07 -7.56
N VAL A 123 -13.09 -30.44 -6.27
CA VAL A 123 -11.94 -30.20 -5.42
C VAL A 123 -10.86 -31.19 -5.88
N PRO A 124 -9.80 -30.75 -6.59
CA PRO A 124 -8.67 -31.64 -6.78
C PRO A 124 -8.10 -31.96 -5.39
N PRO A 125 -7.76 -33.23 -5.12
CA PRO A 125 -7.29 -33.65 -3.79
C PRO A 125 -6.10 -32.79 -3.33
N ALA A 126 -6.10 -32.45 -2.04
CA ALA A 126 -5.19 -31.52 -1.36
C ALA A 126 -3.73 -32.01 -1.25
N THR A 127 -3.24 -32.83 -2.17
CA THR A 127 -1.95 -33.52 -2.05
C THR A 127 -0.81 -32.93 -2.87
N ASP A 128 -1.00 -31.84 -3.65
CA ASP A 128 0.12 -31.11 -4.27
C ASP A 128 -0.19 -29.64 -4.61
N ARG A 129 -0.91 -28.91 -3.74
CA ARG A 129 -1.07 -27.45 -3.91
C ARG A 129 0.08 -26.74 -3.21
N SER A 130 1.16 -26.48 -3.93
CA SER A 130 2.27 -25.64 -3.44
C SER A 130 2.38 -24.35 -4.28
N LYS A 131 2.75 -23.25 -3.64
CA LYS A 131 2.90 -21.94 -4.29
C LYS A 131 4.25 -21.33 -3.95
N GLN A 132 4.99 -20.96 -4.98
CA GLN A 132 6.21 -20.19 -4.87
C GLN A 132 5.86 -18.69 -4.86
N ILE A 133 6.24 -18.02 -3.78
CA ILE A 133 5.93 -16.62 -3.50
C ILE A 133 7.24 -15.86 -3.37
N GLN A 134 7.40 -14.81 -4.17
CA GLN A 134 8.44 -13.82 -4.03
C GLN A 134 7.94 -12.70 -3.12
N LEU A 135 8.57 -12.55 -1.97
CA LEU A 135 8.28 -11.54 -0.95
C LEU A 135 9.31 -10.42 -1.07
N ASP A 136 8.84 -9.21 -1.35
CA ASP A 136 9.64 -7.99 -1.46
C ASP A 136 9.19 -6.98 -0.39
N LEU A 137 10.16 -6.44 0.36
CA LEU A 137 9.91 -5.55 1.49
C LEU A 137 10.47 -4.17 1.18
N ILE A 138 9.57 -3.27 0.78
CA ILE A 138 9.94 -1.90 0.44
C ILE A 138 9.77 -1.03 1.66
N VAL A 139 10.87 -0.45 2.12
CA VAL A 139 10.88 0.40 3.31
C VAL A 139 10.76 1.86 2.92
N PHE A 140 9.92 2.60 3.64
CA PHE A 140 9.81 4.05 3.53
C PHE A 140 10.53 4.73 4.70
N PRO A 141 11.34 5.76 4.41
CA PRO A 141 11.98 6.59 5.42
C PRO A 141 10.95 7.41 6.21
N LYS A 142 11.40 8.02 7.29
CA LYS A 142 10.59 8.89 8.14
C LYS A 142 10.10 10.13 7.40
N ASP A 143 8.92 10.62 7.79
CA ASP A 143 8.31 11.83 7.21
C ASP A 143 9.24 13.06 7.27
N ASN A 144 10.10 13.15 8.29
CA ASN A 144 11.09 14.22 8.43
C ASN A 144 12.07 14.32 7.25
N GLU A 145 12.41 13.20 6.61
CA GLU A 145 13.31 13.20 5.45
C GLU A 145 12.63 13.82 4.21
N TYR A 146 11.30 13.82 4.14
CA TYR A 146 10.55 14.44 3.04
C TYR A 146 10.33 15.94 3.23
N ARG A 147 10.52 16.49 4.43
CA ARG A 147 10.25 17.92 4.70
C ARG A 147 11.15 18.83 3.88
N CYS A 148 12.46 18.61 3.90
CA CYS A 148 13.43 19.44 3.16
C CYS A 148 13.13 19.51 1.66
N PRO A 149 13.00 18.40 0.90
CA PRO A 149 12.73 18.48 -0.53
C PRO A 149 11.38 19.14 -0.85
N ILE A 150 10.33 18.89 -0.05
CA ILE A 150 9.02 19.53 -0.23
C ILE A 150 9.14 21.06 -0.10
N PHE A 151 9.84 21.56 0.92
CA PHE A 151 10.03 23.00 1.09
C PHE A 151 10.86 23.63 -0.02
N ILE A 152 11.89 22.94 -0.53
CA ILE A 152 12.69 23.44 -1.65
C ILE A 152 11.83 23.64 -2.90
N VAL A 153 11.00 22.63 -3.22
CA VAL A 153 10.10 22.71 -4.37
C VAL A 153 9.10 23.84 -4.18
N LEU A 154 8.42 23.90 -3.03
CA LEU A 154 7.48 24.99 -2.72
C LEU A 154 8.13 26.37 -2.79
N ALA A 155 9.32 26.55 -2.23
CA ALA A 155 10.04 27.82 -2.26
C ALA A 155 10.39 28.25 -3.69
N SER A 156 10.84 27.32 -4.54
CA SER A 156 11.13 27.62 -5.95
C SER A 156 9.91 28.09 -6.72
N TYR A 157 8.75 27.45 -6.51
CA TYR A 157 7.50 27.88 -7.13
C TYR A 157 7.04 29.23 -6.59
N CYS A 158 7.04 29.43 -5.27
CA CYS A 158 6.68 30.70 -4.65
C CYS A 158 7.58 31.85 -5.12
N SER A 159 8.88 31.61 -5.32
CA SER A 159 9.81 32.64 -5.79
C SER A 159 9.44 33.20 -7.16
N PHE A 160 8.92 32.36 -8.07
CA PHE A 160 8.48 32.84 -9.39
C PHE A 160 7.30 33.80 -9.28
N TYR A 161 6.31 33.50 -8.43
CA TYR A 161 5.17 34.38 -8.20
C TYR A 161 5.55 35.67 -7.47
N VAL A 162 6.45 35.59 -6.49
CA VAL A 162 6.96 36.79 -5.80
C VAL A 162 7.72 37.67 -6.77
N PHE A 163 8.54 37.10 -7.65
CA PHE A 163 9.28 37.84 -8.67
C PHE A 163 8.34 38.54 -9.67
N THR A 164 7.29 37.88 -10.14
CA THR A 164 6.30 38.52 -11.03
C THR A 164 5.55 39.64 -10.32
N LEU A 165 5.14 39.45 -9.05
CA LEU A 165 4.51 40.51 -8.26
C LEU A 165 5.44 41.69 -8.00
N ILE A 166 6.74 41.45 -7.77
CA ILE A 166 7.74 42.51 -7.62
C ILE A 166 7.88 43.30 -8.93
N ILE A 167 7.96 42.63 -10.09
CA ILE A 167 8.00 43.33 -11.39
C ILE A 167 6.75 44.20 -11.56
N ILE A 168 5.57 43.65 -11.28
CA ILE A 168 4.31 44.39 -11.36
C ILE A 168 4.34 45.62 -10.43
N GLY A 169 4.75 45.44 -9.17
CA GLY A 169 4.86 46.52 -8.19
C GLY A 169 5.87 47.61 -8.60
N ILE A 170 7.02 47.23 -9.15
CA ILE A 170 8.02 48.17 -9.68
C ILE A 170 7.47 48.92 -10.90
N CYS A 171 6.80 48.23 -11.82
CA CYS A 171 6.13 48.85 -12.96
C CYS A 171 5.09 49.87 -12.51
N TRP A 172 4.31 49.56 -11.47
CA TRP A 172 3.32 50.47 -10.90
C TRP A 172 3.97 51.68 -10.22
N CYS A 173 5.05 51.49 -9.46
CA CYS A 173 5.76 52.58 -8.79
C CYS A 173 6.48 53.52 -9.76
N LYS A 174 7.09 52.97 -10.83
CA LYS A 174 7.78 53.80 -11.84
C LYS A 174 6.81 54.54 -12.75
N ASN A 175 5.63 53.99 -13.00
CA ASN A 175 4.67 54.52 -13.96
C ASN A 175 3.42 55.07 -13.25
N GLY A 176 3.61 56.04 -12.36
CA GLY A 176 2.58 56.69 -11.52
C GLY A 176 1.41 57.39 -12.25
N ARG A 177 1.12 57.06 -13.51
CA ARG A 177 -0.19 57.24 -14.15
C ARG A 177 -0.26 56.51 -15.51
N LYS A 178 -1.32 55.72 -15.67
CA LYS A 178 -2.05 55.32 -16.90
C LYS A 178 -1.68 54.01 -17.65
N GLU A 179 -2.69 53.14 -17.68
CA GLU A 179 -3.24 52.43 -18.86
C GLU A 179 -2.38 51.41 -19.64
N LYS A 180 -1.46 50.68 -19.02
CA LYS A 180 -0.79 49.53 -19.70
C LYS A 180 -1.07 48.14 -19.14
N PHE A 181 -1.79 48.04 -18.02
CA PHE A 181 -2.12 46.76 -17.40
C PHE A 181 -3.36 46.08 -18.05
N ARG A 182 -4.23 46.85 -18.73
CA ARG A 182 -5.42 46.33 -19.41
C ARG A 182 -5.13 45.66 -20.76
N GLU A 183 -4.10 46.07 -21.50
CA GLU A 183 -3.79 45.51 -22.83
C GLU A 183 -3.11 44.13 -22.79
N PHE A 184 -2.44 43.75 -21.70
CA PHE A 184 -1.69 42.49 -21.65
C PHE A 184 -2.53 41.28 -21.24
N PHE A 185 -3.63 41.47 -20.48
CA PHE A 185 -4.45 40.36 -19.94
C PHE A 185 -5.83 40.21 -20.57
N LEU A 186 -6.28 41.18 -21.37
CA LEU A 186 -7.56 41.11 -22.09
C LEU A 186 -7.30 41.43 -23.56
N PRO A 187 -7.16 40.43 -24.45
CA PRO A 187 -7.23 40.70 -25.87
C PRO A 187 -8.59 41.34 -26.17
N GLU A 188 -8.57 42.45 -26.88
CA GLU A 188 -9.76 43.18 -27.29
C GLU A 188 -10.71 42.23 -28.02
N LYS A 189 -11.96 42.17 -27.56
CA LYS A 189 -13.00 41.38 -28.20
C LYS A 189 -13.51 42.19 -29.38
N ASP A 190 -12.92 41.98 -30.55
CA ASP A 190 -13.35 42.58 -31.80
C ASP A 190 -14.84 42.27 -32.06
N ARG A 191 -15.61 43.32 -32.34
CA ARG A 191 -16.99 43.26 -32.85
C ARG A 191 -16.96 43.60 -34.33
#